data_AF-A0A9D5ZXG0-F1
#
_entry.id   AF-A0A9D5ZXG0-F1
#
_cell.length_a   1.000
_cell.length_b   1.000
_cell.length_c   1.000
_cell.angle_alpha   90.00
_cell.angle_beta   90.00
_cell.angle_gamma   90.00
#
_symmetry.space_group_name_H-M   'P 1'
#
loop_
_entity.id
_entity.type
_entity.pdbx_description
1 polymer ?
#
loop_
_entity_poly.entity_id
_entity_poly.type
_entity_poly.pdbx_seq_one_letter_code
_entity_poly.pdbx_strand_id
1 'polypeptide(L)'
;MMLKKLFVLSALFVFLYGCAEHQANKGDFYYADGNSWNNNELKANLLDTKIQNESATDEFSSANTAEHYYNKLTTEPEENTHASKKSVIEINVPKVSLHYLGLRYRRGSDPDKSPYSDCSHLVCAITKRSLTDSGYTFVPNYIPSQTIQANYTYTIQKEEVKPGDLVFFKKPYYAKHKKCRGKKYSKAKHPAGSRIYHVAIVTKVNGDTIYFTHASSDYGVVETSTNSRDWHSYWEKHFHSFGRWRKDVFAKSDSIAKNNSSSSADLN
;
A
#
# COMPACT_ATOMS: atom_id res chain seq x y z
N MET A 1 -73.47 0.52 -26.85
CA MET A 1 -72.98 -0.32 -25.74
C MET A 1 -71.55 -0.76 -26.07
N MET A 2 -70.60 -0.34 -25.23
CA MET A 2 -69.22 -0.80 -25.06
C MET A 2 -68.21 -0.67 -26.22
N LEU A 3 -67.69 0.55 -26.36
CA LEU A 3 -66.25 0.84 -26.52
C LEU A 3 -65.49 0.28 -25.30
N LYS A 4 -64.42 -0.49 -25.52
CA LYS A 4 -63.22 -0.61 -24.65
C LYS A 4 -62.27 -1.67 -25.22
N LYS A 5 -61.26 -1.25 -25.98
CA LYS A 5 -59.93 -1.90 -25.94
C LYS A 5 -58.87 -0.80 -25.98
N LEU A 6 -58.27 -0.64 -24.81
CA LEU A 6 -57.38 0.41 -24.38
C LEU A 6 -55.93 -0.03 -24.63
N PHE A 7 -55.14 0.89 -25.16
CA PHE A 7 -53.69 1.05 -25.05
C PHE A 7 -52.96 0.13 -24.05
N VAL A 8 -52.09 -0.76 -24.56
CA VAL A 8 -50.83 -1.16 -23.88
C VAL A 8 -49.79 -1.47 -24.96
N LEU A 9 -49.10 -0.43 -25.45
CA LEU A 9 -47.93 -0.58 -26.32
C LEU A 9 -47.05 0.68 -26.21
N SER A 10 -46.53 0.96 -25.00
CA SER A 10 -45.49 1.98 -24.80
C SER A 10 -44.67 1.72 -23.53
N ALA A 11 -44.04 0.55 -23.43
CA ALA A 11 -43.07 0.27 -22.36
C ALA A 11 -41.95 -0.68 -22.80
N LEU A 12 -41.48 -0.55 -24.05
CA LEU A 12 -40.37 -1.37 -24.55
C LEU A 12 -39.36 -0.59 -25.42
N PHE A 13 -39.24 0.73 -25.18
CA PHE A 13 -38.33 1.60 -25.94
C PHE A 13 -37.51 2.57 -25.07
N VAL A 14 -37.17 2.18 -23.83
CA VAL A 14 -36.30 2.98 -22.93
C VAL A 14 -35.15 2.14 -22.33
N PHE A 15 -34.90 0.92 -22.81
CA PHE A 15 -33.82 0.05 -22.27
C PHE A 15 -32.65 -0.22 -23.22
N LEU A 16 -32.50 0.55 -24.31
CA LEU A 16 -31.42 0.37 -25.30
C LEU A 16 -30.66 1.66 -25.65
N TYR A 17 -30.56 2.62 -24.73
CA TYR A 17 -29.67 3.80 -24.88
C TYR A 17 -28.97 4.15 -23.55
N GLY A 18 -28.27 3.17 -22.96
CA GLY A 18 -27.56 3.36 -21.69
C GLY A 18 -26.29 2.53 -21.52
N CYS A 19 -25.70 2.02 -22.61
CA CYS A 19 -24.44 1.25 -22.57
C CYS A 19 -23.54 1.65 -23.75
N ALA A 20 -23.20 2.93 -23.86
CA ALA A 20 -22.19 3.39 -24.80
C ALA A 20 -21.54 4.69 -24.31
N GLU A 21 -21.02 4.74 -23.08
CA GLU A 21 -20.03 5.76 -22.67
C GLU A 21 -19.41 5.40 -21.33
N HIS A 22 -18.46 4.45 -21.34
CA HIS A 22 -17.46 4.29 -20.28
C HIS A 22 -16.16 3.71 -20.86
N GLN A 23 -15.62 4.41 -21.86
CA GLN A 23 -14.22 4.30 -22.26
C GLN A 23 -13.65 5.70 -22.43
N ALA A 24 -13.46 6.42 -21.33
CA ALA A 24 -12.72 7.69 -21.33
C ALA A 24 -12.19 7.97 -19.92
N ASN A 25 -11.15 7.23 -19.52
CA ASN A 25 -10.00 7.70 -18.74
C ASN A 25 -9.15 6.50 -18.32
N LYS A 26 -8.50 5.88 -19.31
CA LYS A 26 -7.21 5.25 -19.05
C LYS A 26 -6.21 6.37 -19.24
N GLY A 27 -5.92 7.11 -18.17
CA GLY A 27 -4.76 7.98 -18.18
C GLY A 27 -3.54 7.11 -18.50
N ASP A 28 -2.78 7.50 -19.52
CA ASP A 28 -1.51 6.89 -19.86
C ASP A 28 -0.54 7.13 -18.71
N PHE A 29 -0.54 6.23 -17.73
CA PHE A 29 0.49 6.18 -16.71
C PHE A 29 1.72 5.54 -17.34
N TYR A 30 2.74 6.36 -17.58
CA TYR A 30 4.06 5.92 -17.98
C TYR A 30 4.59 4.91 -16.93
N TYR A 31 4.87 3.69 -17.37
CA TYR A 31 5.37 2.61 -16.53
C TYR A 31 6.88 2.79 -16.33
N ALA A 32 7.33 2.76 -15.07
CA ALA A 32 8.75 2.66 -14.77
C ALA A 32 9.27 1.27 -15.15
N ASP A 33 10.26 1.25 -16.03
CA ASP A 33 11.00 0.12 -16.55
C ASP A 33 11.73 -0.58 -15.39
N GLY A 34 11.46 -1.86 -15.21
CA GLY A 34 11.92 -2.66 -14.06
C GLY A 34 13.40 -3.06 -14.12
N ASN A 35 14.32 -2.10 -14.14
CA ASN A 35 15.74 -2.37 -13.95
C ASN A 35 16.07 -2.56 -12.46
N SER A 36 16.98 -3.48 -12.18
CA SER A 36 17.51 -3.81 -10.84
C SER A 36 18.41 -2.68 -10.36
N TRP A 37 18.05 -2.00 -9.26
CA TRP A 37 18.75 -0.81 -8.77
C TRP A 37 19.94 -1.16 -7.88
N ASN A 38 21.10 -0.61 -8.21
CA ASN A 38 22.28 -0.60 -7.35
C ASN A 38 22.24 0.62 -6.42
N ASN A 39 22.56 0.46 -5.13
CA ASN A 39 22.50 1.53 -4.11
C ASN A 39 23.35 2.78 -4.45
N ASN A 40 24.38 2.64 -5.29
CA ASN A 40 25.21 3.77 -5.73
C ASN A 40 24.52 4.65 -6.79
N GLU A 41 23.59 4.09 -7.57
CA GLU A 41 22.82 4.78 -8.61
C GLU A 41 21.77 5.72 -8.00
N LEU A 42 21.29 5.41 -6.79
CA LEU A 42 20.39 6.26 -6.02
C LEU A 42 21.07 7.56 -5.59
N LYS A 43 22.34 7.50 -5.18
CA LYS A 43 23.13 8.68 -4.80
C LYS A 43 23.51 9.53 -6.03
N ALA A 44 23.85 8.89 -7.14
CA ALA A 44 24.20 9.58 -8.39
C ALA A 44 22.99 10.31 -9.00
N ASN A 45 21.83 9.67 -9.08
CA ASN A 45 20.62 10.29 -9.62
C ASN A 45 20.09 11.42 -8.72
N LEU A 46 20.25 11.33 -7.39
CA LEU A 46 19.96 12.44 -6.47
C LEU A 46 20.89 13.65 -6.66
N LEU A 47 22.12 13.42 -7.11
CA LEU A 47 23.11 14.48 -7.35
C LEU A 47 22.95 15.12 -8.74
N ASP A 48 22.72 14.31 -9.78
CA ASP A 48 22.57 14.81 -11.16
C ASP A 48 21.26 15.60 -11.36
N THR A 49 20.18 15.21 -10.68
CA THR A 49 18.92 15.99 -10.70
C THR A 49 19.09 17.36 -10.02
N LYS A 50 20.04 17.49 -9.08
CA LYS A 50 20.39 18.78 -8.45
C LYS A 50 21.20 19.68 -9.37
N ILE A 51 22.00 19.11 -10.27
CA ILE A 51 22.86 19.84 -11.21
C ILE A 51 22.10 20.27 -12.48
N GLN A 52 21.13 19.48 -12.94
CA GLN A 52 20.36 19.83 -14.16
C GLN A 52 19.28 20.90 -13.91
N ASN A 53 18.72 20.98 -12.70
CA ASN A 53 17.65 21.94 -12.37
C ASN A 53 18.13 23.37 -12.09
N GLU A 54 19.44 23.63 -12.10
CA GLU A 54 19.99 24.99 -12.00
C GLU A 54 20.25 25.66 -13.37
N SER A 55 19.97 24.99 -14.51
CA SER A 55 20.45 25.44 -15.83
C SER A 55 19.45 25.61 -16.98
N ALA A 56 18.13 25.49 -16.78
CA ALA A 56 17.19 25.64 -17.90
C ALA A 56 16.02 26.57 -17.57
N THR A 57 16.04 27.74 -18.20
CA THR A 57 14.92 28.69 -18.31
C THR A 57 13.95 28.29 -19.43
N ASP A 58 12.67 28.47 -19.12
CA ASP A 58 11.50 28.74 -19.96
C ASP A 58 10.77 27.66 -20.80
N GLU A 59 9.45 27.66 -20.53
CA GLU A 59 8.26 27.32 -21.32
C GLU A 59 7.66 25.88 -21.37
N PHE A 60 6.54 25.78 -20.63
CA PHE A 60 5.27 25.07 -20.95
C PHE A 60 5.02 23.61 -20.47
N SER A 61 4.60 23.52 -19.20
CA SER A 61 3.35 22.89 -18.71
C SER A 61 3.00 21.45 -19.12
N SER A 62 3.33 20.49 -18.23
CA SER A 62 2.36 19.47 -17.73
C SER A 62 2.83 18.64 -16.51
N ALA A 63 4.00 18.91 -15.94
CA ALA A 63 4.50 18.22 -14.74
C ALA A 63 4.38 19.15 -13.53
N ASN A 64 3.33 19.03 -12.71
CA ASN A 64 3.34 19.68 -11.38
C ASN A 64 2.31 19.20 -10.35
N THR A 65 2.09 17.88 -10.25
CA THR A 65 1.41 17.31 -9.06
C THR A 65 2.36 16.57 -8.13
N ALA A 66 3.44 15.95 -8.63
CA ALA A 66 4.45 15.32 -7.80
C ALA A 66 5.50 16.31 -7.25
N GLU A 67 5.99 17.25 -8.09
CA GLU A 67 6.98 18.26 -7.70
C GLU A 67 6.43 19.29 -6.70
N HIS A 68 5.20 19.78 -6.93
CA HIS A 68 4.55 20.69 -5.99
C HIS A 68 4.30 20.04 -4.62
N TYR A 69 4.17 18.71 -4.55
CA TYR A 69 4.02 17.99 -3.29
C TYR A 69 5.38 17.78 -2.60
N TYR A 70 6.45 17.56 -3.37
CA TYR A 70 7.81 17.39 -2.86
C TYR A 70 8.36 18.67 -2.22
N ASN A 71 8.17 19.83 -2.84
CA ASN A 71 8.70 21.11 -2.35
C ASN A 71 8.00 21.64 -1.08
N LYS A 72 6.82 21.11 -0.73
CA LYS A 72 6.11 21.48 0.51
C LYS A 72 6.56 20.67 1.74
N LEU A 73 7.39 19.63 1.54
CA LEU A 73 7.86 18.70 2.57
C LEU A 73 9.37 18.78 2.86
N THR A 74 10.08 19.72 2.21
CA THR A 74 11.54 19.91 2.28
C THR A 74 11.97 21.17 3.03
N THR A 75 11.07 21.84 3.76
CA THR A 75 11.51 22.78 4.81
C THR A 75 12.15 21.97 5.93
N GLU A 76 13.48 21.99 5.93
CA GLU A 76 14.38 21.32 6.89
C GLU A 76 13.92 21.48 8.35
N PRO A 77 13.64 20.41 9.09
CA PRO A 77 13.51 20.49 10.53
C PRO A 77 14.91 20.50 11.17
N GLU A 78 15.14 21.50 12.02
CA GLU A 78 16.32 21.62 12.86
C GLU A 78 16.69 20.31 13.56
N GLU A 79 17.99 20.07 13.59
CA GLU A 79 18.68 18.92 14.15
C GLU A 79 18.34 18.74 15.65
N ASN A 80 17.38 17.86 15.95
CA ASN A 80 17.09 17.45 17.32
C ASN A 80 17.50 15.99 17.53
N THR A 81 18.64 15.83 18.19
CA THR A 81 19.27 14.58 18.63
C THR A 81 18.38 13.78 19.58
N HIS A 82 17.46 13.00 19.01
CA HIS A 82 16.93 11.69 19.46
C HIS A 82 15.54 11.47 18.83
N ALA A 83 15.49 11.36 17.50
CA ALA A 83 14.29 10.86 16.82
C ALA A 83 13.96 9.46 17.37
N SER A 84 12.84 9.33 18.10
CA SER A 84 12.38 8.01 18.55
C SER A 84 12.20 7.10 17.33
N LYS A 85 12.41 5.79 17.44
CA LYS A 85 12.20 4.83 16.31
C LYS A 85 10.88 5.05 15.58
N LYS A 86 9.86 5.49 16.32
CA LYS A 86 8.50 5.76 15.86
C LYS A 86 8.39 7.01 14.98
N SER A 87 9.28 7.98 15.13
CA SER A 87 9.28 9.21 14.32
C SER A 87 9.96 9.01 12.97
N VAL A 88 10.99 8.16 12.88
CA VAL A 88 11.66 7.85 11.60
C VAL A 88 10.67 7.26 10.59
N ILE A 89 9.94 6.22 10.99
CA ILE A 89 8.90 5.60 10.16
C ILE A 89 7.84 6.62 9.75
N GLU A 90 7.35 7.41 10.70
CA GLU A 90 6.31 8.41 10.46
C GLU A 90 6.75 9.49 9.45
N ILE A 91 8.01 9.91 9.49
CA ILE A 91 8.58 10.90 8.57
C ILE A 91 8.84 10.30 7.18
N ASN A 92 9.35 9.07 7.12
CA ASN A 92 9.89 8.50 5.88
C ASN A 92 8.85 7.73 5.07
N VAL A 93 7.88 7.06 5.70
CA VAL A 93 6.86 6.28 5.00
C VAL A 93 6.14 7.06 3.90
N PRO A 94 5.67 8.31 4.11
CA PRO A 94 5.01 9.08 3.06
C PRO A 94 5.88 9.27 1.81
N LYS A 95 7.18 9.51 1.99
CA LYS A 95 8.14 9.72 0.89
C LYS A 95 8.46 8.39 0.21
N VAL A 96 8.75 7.37 1.01
CA VAL A 96 9.15 6.04 0.52
C VAL A 96 8.01 5.35 -0.25
N SER A 97 6.76 5.51 0.17
CA SER A 97 5.61 4.89 -0.50
C SER A 97 5.43 5.36 -1.94
N LEU A 98 5.81 6.60 -2.26
CA LEU A 98 5.67 7.17 -3.60
C LEU A 98 6.45 6.36 -4.65
N HIS A 99 7.60 5.80 -4.28
CA HIS A 99 8.43 5.00 -5.19
C HIS A 99 7.78 3.71 -5.68
N TYR A 100 6.74 3.24 -4.97
CA TYR A 100 6.06 2.00 -5.32
C TYR A 100 4.77 2.23 -6.11
N LEU A 101 4.28 3.46 -6.20
CA LEU A 101 3.03 3.75 -6.92
C LEU A 101 3.15 3.30 -8.39
N GLY A 102 2.09 2.66 -8.89
CA GLY A 102 2.03 2.14 -10.25
C GLY A 102 2.60 0.72 -10.44
N LEU A 103 3.29 0.14 -9.46
CA LEU A 103 3.74 -1.26 -9.56
C LEU A 103 2.55 -2.21 -9.68
N ARG A 104 2.69 -3.26 -10.48
CA ARG A 104 1.59 -4.21 -10.73
C ARG A 104 1.36 -5.14 -9.55
N TYR A 105 0.14 -5.61 -9.37
CA TYR A 105 -0.11 -6.63 -8.34
C TYR A 105 0.30 -8.03 -8.81
N ARG A 106 1.02 -8.76 -7.95
CA ARG A 106 1.21 -10.20 -8.08
C ARG A 106 1.41 -10.81 -6.70
N ARG A 107 0.57 -11.80 -6.36
CA ARG A 107 0.66 -12.51 -5.08
C ARG A 107 2.06 -13.09 -4.86
N GLY A 108 2.62 -12.88 -3.68
CA GLY A 108 3.93 -13.38 -3.27
C GLY A 108 5.11 -12.62 -3.88
N SER A 109 4.87 -11.50 -4.57
CA SER A 109 5.95 -10.74 -5.20
C SER A 109 6.48 -9.65 -4.29
N ASP A 110 7.81 -9.59 -4.26
CA ASP A 110 8.60 -8.60 -3.53
C ASP A 110 8.91 -7.42 -4.47
N PRO A 111 8.45 -6.20 -4.16
CA PRO A 111 8.68 -5.03 -5.01
C PRO A 111 10.15 -4.57 -4.98
N ASP A 112 10.98 -5.03 -4.04
CA ASP A 112 12.42 -4.78 -4.06
C ASP A 112 13.14 -5.62 -5.12
N LYS A 113 12.49 -6.65 -5.67
CA LYS A 113 13.09 -7.63 -6.58
C LYS A 113 12.36 -7.77 -7.92
N SER A 114 11.24 -7.10 -8.09
CA SER A 114 10.40 -7.25 -9.27
C SER A 114 9.51 -6.02 -9.49
N PRO A 115 9.00 -5.79 -10.72
CA PRO A 115 8.02 -4.72 -10.98
C PRO A 115 6.61 -5.07 -10.46
N TYR A 116 6.51 -6.00 -9.51
CA TYR A 116 5.27 -6.46 -8.94
C TYR A 116 5.31 -6.44 -7.41
N SER A 117 4.15 -6.29 -6.79
CA SER A 117 3.99 -6.42 -5.35
C SER A 117 2.73 -7.18 -4.97
N ASP A 118 2.76 -7.83 -3.81
CA ASP A 118 1.53 -8.05 -3.04
C ASP A 118 1.42 -7.05 -1.89
N CYS A 119 0.27 -7.05 -1.20
CA CYS A 119 -0.04 -6.11 -0.14
C CYS A 119 0.91 -6.22 1.06
N SER A 120 1.30 -7.43 1.44
CA SER A 120 2.14 -7.69 2.62
C SER A 120 3.61 -7.40 2.32
N HIS A 121 4.10 -7.84 1.17
CA HIS A 121 5.44 -7.51 0.69
C HIS A 121 5.62 -6.01 0.54
N LEU A 122 4.62 -5.29 -0.01
CA LEU A 122 4.65 -3.84 -0.12
C LEU A 122 4.86 -3.16 1.24
N VAL A 123 4.04 -3.54 2.24
CA VAL A 123 4.10 -2.95 3.58
C VAL A 123 5.44 -3.24 4.25
N CYS A 124 5.96 -4.46 4.13
CA CYS A 124 7.29 -4.81 4.63
C CYS A 124 8.40 -4.02 3.92
N ALA A 125 8.35 -3.89 2.59
CA ALA A 125 9.34 -3.18 1.80
C ALA A 125 9.35 -1.67 2.11
N ILE A 126 8.18 -1.03 2.17
CA ILE A 126 8.07 0.38 2.57
C ILE A 126 8.60 0.58 4.00
N THR A 127 8.21 -0.28 4.94
CA THR A 127 8.69 -0.19 6.34
C THR A 127 10.20 -0.34 6.43
N LYS A 128 10.76 -1.35 5.76
CA LYS A 128 12.20 -1.61 5.73
C LYS A 128 12.97 -0.45 5.12
N ARG A 129 12.57 0.03 3.94
CA ARG A 129 13.24 1.15 3.26
C ARG A 129 13.09 2.48 4.02
N SER A 130 12.02 2.65 4.78
CA SER A 130 11.83 3.83 5.65
C SER A 130 12.83 3.90 6.81
N LEU A 131 13.53 2.81 7.11
CA LEU A 131 14.55 2.73 8.16
C LEU A 131 15.99 2.83 7.63
N THR A 132 16.18 2.97 6.32
CA THR A 132 17.53 3.15 5.74
C THR A 132 18.24 4.32 6.43
N ASP A 133 19.50 4.13 6.80
CA ASP A 133 20.37 5.10 7.48
C ASP A 133 19.88 5.59 8.86
N SER A 134 18.85 4.95 9.44
CA SER A 134 18.30 5.35 10.76
C SER A 134 18.99 4.70 11.97
N GLY A 135 19.95 3.81 11.76
CA GLY A 135 20.53 2.96 12.82
C GLY A 135 19.59 1.87 13.35
N TYR A 136 18.44 1.67 12.69
CA TYR A 136 17.50 0.58 12.96
C TYR A 136 17.28 -0.28 11.72
N THR A 137 16.86 -1.53 11.95
CA THR A 137 16.44 -2.44 10.90
C THR A 137 15.09 -3.06 11.22
N PHE A 138 14.34 -3.37 10.16
CA PHE A 138 13.14 -4.19 10.23
C PHE A 138 13.56 -5.66 10.16
N VAL A 139 13.39 -6.39 11.26
CA VAL A 139 13.91 -7.75 11.41
C VAL A 139 13.30 -8.75 10.41
N PRO A 140 11.97 -8.71 10.14
CA PRO A 140 11.36 -9.66 9.21
C PRO A 140 11.59 -9.27 7.74
N ASN A 141 11.98 -10.22 6.89
CA ASN A 141 12.04 -9.98 5.43
C ASN A 141 10.65 -9.93 4.80
N TYR A 142 9.72 -10.76 5.29
CA TYR A 142 8.33 -10.83 4.83
C TYR A 142 7.45 -11.38 5.95
N ILE A 143 6.23 -10.84 6.06
CA ILE A 143 5.22 -11.34 6.98
C ILE A 143 3.85 -11.34 6.27
N PRO A 144 3.11 -12.45 6.24
CA PRO A 144 1.75 -12.47 5.70
C PRO A 144 0.81 -11.52 6.46
N SER A 145 -0.15 -10.89 5.78
CA SER A 145 -1.07 -9.89 6.35
C SER A 145 -1.77 -10.34 7.65
N GLN A 146 -2.22 -11.60 7.71
CA GLN A 146 -2.85 -12.18 8.90
C GLN A 146 -1.88 -12.27 10.08
N THR A 147 -0.63 -12.63 9.82
CA THR A 147 0.41 -12.75 10.85
C THR A 147 0.88 -11.37 11.31
N ILE A 148 0.97 -10.39 10.40
CA ILE A 148 1.24 -8.99 10.76
C ILE A 148 0.24 -8.55 11.82
N GLN A 149 -1.06 -8.68 11.53
CA GLN A 149 -2.13 -8.22 12.41
C GLN A 149 -2.10 -8.93 13.77
N ALA A 150 -1.92 -10.25 13.78
CA ALA A 150 -2.02 -11.05 14.99
C ALA A 150 -0.79 -10.93 15.92
N ASN A 151 0.42 -10.85 15.35
CA ASN A 151 1.64 -11.07 16.12
C ASN A 151 2.57 -9.86 16.16
N TYR A 152 2.56 -9.00 15.13
CA TYR A 152 3.54 -7.94 14.94
C TYR A 152 2.98 -6.53 15.16
N THR A 153 1.66 -6.42 15.33
CA THR A 153 0.99 -5.15 15.61
C THR A 153 0.10 -5.22 16.84
N TYR A 154 -0.23 -4.05 17.38
CA TYR A 154 -1.33 -3.88 18.30
C TYR A 154 -2.38 -2.94 17.69
N THR A 155 -3.65 -3.18 18.00
CA THR A 155 -4.77 -2.35 17.52
C THR A 155 -4.70 -0.96 18.13
N ILE A 156 -5.00 0.06 17.34
CA ILE A 156 -5.08 1.47 17.78
C ILE A 156 -6.44 2.06 17.39
N GLN A 157 -6.83 3.14 18.06
CA GLN A 157 -8.04 3.89 17.69
C GLN A 157 -7.78 4.79 16.47
N LYS A 158 -8.86 5.18 15.77
CA LYS A 158 -8.76 5.99 14.55
C LYS A 158 -8.06 7.33 14.82
N GLU A 159 -8.33 7.92 15.97
CA GLU A 159 -7.83 9.23 16.39
C GLU A 159 -6.32 9.21 16.68
N GLU A 160 -5.75 8.02 16.92
CA GLU A 160 -4.32 7.84 17.18
C GLU A 160 -3.52 7.51 15.92
N VAL A 161 -4.18 7.34 14.77
CA VAL A 161 -3.55 6.92 13.51
C VAL A 161 -2.58 7.97 13.05
N LYS A 162 -1.42 7.52 12.58
CA LYS A 162 -0.39 8.37 11.98
C LYS A 162 0.34 7.64 10.85
N PRO A 163 1.12 8.36 10.02
CA PRO A 163 1.93 7.72 8.99
C PRO A 163 2.78 6.57 9.52
N GLY A 164 2.83 5.48 8.75
CA GLY A 164 3.50 4.24 9.10
C GLY A 164 2.69 3.24 9.94
N ASP A 165 1.51 3.64 10.44
CA ASP A 165 0.53 2.67 10.95
C ASP A 165 -0.09 1.86 9.79
N LEU A 166 -0.78 0.78 10.12
CA LEU A 166 -1.34 -0.16 9.16
C LEU A 166 -2.86 -0.13 9.18
N VAL A 167 -3.47 -0.39 8.02
CA VAL A 167 -4.90 -0.60 7.86
C VAL A 167 -5.14 -2.05 7.46
N PHE A 168 -5.97 -2.76 8.23
CA PHE A 168 -6.26 -4.17 7.99
C PHE A 168 -7.66 -4.37 7.44
N PHE A 169 -7.78 -5.30 6.50
CA PHE A 169 -9.06 -5.65 5.90
C PHE A 169 -9.32 -7.15 6.01
N LYS A 170 -10.57 -7.50 6.31
CA LYS A 170 -11.03 -8.88 6.49
C LYS A 170 -12.05 -9.30 5.44
N LYS A 171 -12.04 -10.58 5.11
CA LYS A 171 -13.06 -11.23 4.28
C LYS A 171 -13.62 -12.46 4.99
N PRO A 172 -14.89 -12.81 4.74
CA PRO A 172 -15.44 -14.07 5.20
C PRO A 172 -14.59 -15.24 4.68
N TYR A 173 -14.30 -16.18 5.57
CA TYR A 173 -13.65 -17.43 5.26
C TYR A 173 -14.69 -18.55 5.28
N TYR A 174 -14.77 -19.33 4.21
CA TYR A 174 -15.69 -20.46 4.11
C TYR A 174 -14.90 -21.76 4.23
N ALA A 175 -15.30 -22.64 5.14
CA ALA A 175 -14.71 -23.96 5.24
C ALA A 175 -14.91 -24.72 3.92
N LYS A 176 -13.85 -25.37 3.44
CA LYS A 176 -13.95 -26.32 2.33
C LYS A 176 -14.48 -27.63 2.90
N HIS A 177 -15.70 -28.02 2.55
CA HIS A 177 -16.16 -29.38 2.83
C HIS A 177 -15.43 -30.34 1.88
N LYS A 178 -14.71 -31.31 2.45
CA LYS A 178 -14.10 -32.42 1.69
C LYS A 178 -15.25 -33.33 1.24
N LYS A 179 -15.66 -33.25 -0.03
CA LYS A 179 -16.60 -34.23 -0.59
C LYS A 179 -15.85 -35.52 -0.89
N CYS A 180 -16.40 -36.65 -0.43
CA CYS A 180 -15.93 -37.99 -0.80
C CYS A 180 -15.90 -38.14 -2.33
N ARG A 181 -14.79 -38.70 -2.84
CA ARG A 181 -14.47 -39.10 -4.22
C ARG A 181 -15.40 -38.61 -5.35
N GLY A 182 -14.91 -37.66 -6.16
CA GLY A 182 -15.34 -37.48 -7.56
C GLY A 182 -16.22 -36.27 -7.91
N LYS A 183 -16.64 -35.42 -6.96
CA LYS A 183 -17.46 -34.22 -7.25
C LYS A 183 -16.82 -32.92 -6.76
N LYS A 184 -16.87 -31.87 -7.61
CA LYS A 184 -16.34 -30.52 -7.36
C LYS A 184 -16.80 -29.97 -5.99
N TYR A 185 -15.90 -29.27 -5.28
CA TYR A 185 -16.14 -28.65 -3.97
C TYR A 185 -17.42 -27.80 -3.95
N SER A 186 -18.30 -27.98 -2.95
CA SER A 186 -19.37 -27.02 -2.65
C SER A 186 -18.93 -26.09 -1.51
N LYS A 187 -19.07 -24.77 -1.70
CA LYS A 187 -18.86 -23.79 -0.62
C LYS A 187 -19.89 -24.02 0.48
N ALA A 188 -19.47 -23.90 1.74
CA ALA A 188 -20.39 -23.90 2.88
C ALA A 188 -21.43 -22.77 2.75
N LYS A 189 -22.66 -23.01 3.22
CA LYS A 189 -23.75 -22.02 3.18
C LYS A 189 -23.45 -20.80 4.08
N HIS A 190 -22.70 -21.00 5.16
CA HIS A 190 -22.30 -19.97 6.10
C HIS A 190 -20.76 -19.89 6.20
N PRO A 191 -20.17 -18.71 6.45
CA PRO A 191 -18.74 -18.59 6.66
C PRO A 191 -18.34 -19.27 7.97
N ALA A 192 -17.19 -19.93 7.96
CA ALA A 192 -16.57 -20.53 9.15
C ALA A 192 -15.84 -19.50 10.02
N GLY A 193 -15.70 -18.27 9.52
CA GLY A 193 -15.08 -17.16 10.25
C GLY A 193 -14.75 -16.00 9.31
N SER A 194 -13.85 -15.13 9.74
CA SER A 194 -13.25 -14.10 8.90
C SER A 194 -11.73 -14.16 9.04
N ARG A 195 -11.02 -13.76 8.00
CA ARG A 195 -9.56 -13.67 8.01
C ARG A 195 -9.10 -12.35 7.41
N ILE A 196 -8.00 -11.83 7.92
CA ILE A 196 -7.29 -10.73 7.30
C ILE A 196 -6.77 -11.22 5.96
N TYR A 197 -7.13 -10.50 4.90
CA TYR A 197 -6.78 -10.88 3.53
C TYR A 197 -5.98 -9.79 2.81
N HIS A 198 -5.92 -8.60 3.39
CA HIS A 198 -5.27 -7.44 2.81
C HIS A 198 -4.77 -6.50 3.92
N VAL A 199 -3.70 -5.78 3.63
CA VAL A 199 -3.08 -4.80 4.52
C VAL A 199 -2.59 -3.61 3.70
N ALA A 200 -2.67 -2.41 4.28
CA ALA A 200 -2.16 -1.17 3.73
C ALA A 200 -1.29 -0.46 4.77
N ILE A 201 -0.47 0.49 4.33
CA ILE A 201 0.30 1.38 5.22
C ILE A 201 -0.21 2.81 5.08
N VAL A 202 -0.45 3.47 6.21
CA VAL A 202 -0.90 4.86 6.30
C VAL A 202 0.24 5.77 5.86
N THR A 203 -0.05 6.66 4.93
CA THR A 203 0.92 7.62 4.36
C THR A 203 0.63 9.04 4.79
N LYS A 204 -0.63 9.37 5.10
CA LYS A 204 -1.02 10.72 5.53
C LYS A 204 -2.30 10.68 6.34
N VAL A 205 -2.41 11.60 7.29
CA VAL A 205 -3.65 11.88 8.02
C VAL A 205 -3.96 13.36 7.87
N ASN A 206 -5.17 13.70 7.43
CA ASN A 206 -5.64 15.07 7.26
C ASN A 206 -7.05 15.21 7.86
N GLY A 207 -7.12 15.74 9.07
CA GLY A 207 -8.35 15.70 9.88
C GLY A 207 -8.84 14.26 10.02
N ASP A 208 -10.10 14.03 9.68
CA ASP A 208 -10.73 12.69 9.71
C ASP A 208 -10.38 11.78 8.53
N THR A 209 -9.64 12.28 7.53
CA THR A 209 -9.29 11.54 6.32
C THR A 209 -7.93 10.89 6.47
N ILE A 210 -7.89 9.56 6.35
CA ILE A 210 -6.68 8.76 6.39
C ILE A 210 -6.36 8.31 4.97
N TYR A 211 -5.12 8.53 4.53
CA TYR A 211 -4.58 8.10 3.25
C TYR A 211 -3.65 6.92 3.50
N PHE A 212 -3.73 5.91 2.64
CA PHE A 212 -2.95 4.70 2.77
C PHE A 212 -2.57 4.13 1.40
N THR A 213 -1.32 3.67 1.31
CA THR A 213 -0.80 3.00 0.12
C THR A 213 -0.96 1.49 0.26
N HIS A 214 -1.43 0.83 -0.81
CA HIS A 214 -1.61 -0.62 -0.84
C HIS A 214 -1.52 -1.20 -2.26
N ALA A 215 -1.23 -2.50 -2.37
CA ALA A 215 -1.22 -3.21 -3.65
C ALA A 215 -2.62 -3.81 -3.95
N SER A 216 -3.43 -3.11 -4.75
CA SER A 216 -4.72 -3.57 -5.27
C SER A 216 -4.55 -4.62 -6.37
N SER A 217 -5.37 -5.68 -6.38
CA SER A 217 -5.35 -6.67 -7.46
C SER A 217 -5.66 -6.09 -8.84
N ASP A 218 -6.46 -5.02 -8.87
CA ASP A 218 -7.03 -4.49 -10.11
C ASP A 218 -6.23 -3.28 -10.63
N TYR A 219 -5.62 -2.52 -9.71
CA TYR A 219 -4.95 -1.25 -10.02
C TYR A 219 -3.45 -1.25 -9.72
N GLY A 220 -2.91 -2.34 -9.15
CA GLY A 220 -1.53 -2.35 -8.66
C GLY A 220 -1.39 -1.52 -7.38
N VAL A 221 -0.20 -0.97 -7.15
CA VAL A 221 0.10 -0.16 -5.98
C VAL A 221 -0.46 1.25 -6.17
N VAL A 222 -1.39 1.62 -5.30
CA VAL A 222 -2.12 2.89 -5.34
C VAL A 222 -2.25 3.47 -3.94
N GLU A 223 -2.45 4.79 -3.86
CA GLU A 223 -2.90 5.45 -2.64
C GLU A 223 -4.43 5.59 -2.67
N THR A 224 -5.06 5.18 -1.57
CA THR A 224 -6.50 5.31 -1.35
C THR A 224 -6.72 6.14 -0.08
N SER A 225 -7.84 6.86 0.01
CA SER A 225 -8.23 7.57 1.23
C SER A 225 -9.57 7.10 1.78
N THR A 226 -9.80 7.30 3.08
CA THR A 226 -11.08 6.98 3.75
C THR A 226 -12.25 7.88 3.32
N ASN A 227 -12.02 8.85 2.43
CA ASN A 227 -13.05 9.70 1.83
C ASN A 227 -13.20 9.46 0.32
N SER A 228 -12.51 8.44 -0.22
CA SER A 228 -12.55 8.12 -1.64
C SER A 228 -13.78 7.29 -2.00
N ARG A 229 -14.16 7.32 -3.29
CA ARG A 229 -15.21 6.44 -3.83
C ARG A 229 -14.89 4.95 -3.62
N ASP A 230 -13.64 4.56 -3.79
CA ASP A 230 -13.20 3.17 -3.61
C ASP A 230 -13.32 2.73 -2.15
N TRP A 231 -13.09 3.65 -1.22
CA TRP A 231 -13.34 3.41 0.19
C TRP A 231 -14.79 3.06 0.46
N HIS A 232 -15.72 3.96 0.12
CA HIS A 232 -17.15 3.76 0.39
C HIS A 232 -17.76 2.58 -0.36
N SER A 233 -17.29 2.32 -1.58
CA SER A 233 -17.84 1.23 -2.40
C SER A 233 -17.37 -0.15 -1.94
N TYR A 234 -16.12 -0.27 -1.49
CA TYR A 234 -15.48 -1.56 -1.24
C TYR A 234 -14.72 -1.64 0.08
N TRP A 235 -13.74 -0.76 0.33
CA TRP A 235 -12.82 -0.94 1.46
C TRP A 235 -13.49 -0.79 2.83
N GLU A 236 -14.46 0.11 2.96
CA GLU A 236 -15.21 0.34 4.20
C GLU A 236 -15.90 -0.94 4.69
N LYS A 237 -16.52 -1.70 3.78
CA LYS A 237 -17.20 -2.97 4.10
C LYS A 237 -16.24 -4.08 4.56
N HIS A 238 -14.97 -3.94 4.18
CA HIS A 238 -13.92 -4.89 4.49
C HIS A 238 -12.99 -4.42 5.59
N PHE A 239 -13.09 -3.17 6.03
CA PHE A 239 -12.27 -2.60 7.08
C PHE A 239 -12.41 -3.43 8.36
N HIS A 240 -11.27 -3.68 8.99
CA HIS A 240 -11.21 -4.41 10.25
C HIS A 240 -10.73 -3.56 11.39
N SER A 241 -9.52 -3.00 11.26
CA SER A 241 -8.87 -2.22 12.31
C SER A 241 -7.69 -1.43 11.75
N PHE A 242 -7.29 -0.41 12.49
CA PHE A 242 -5.95 0.13 12.41
C PHE A 242 -5.03 -0.64 13.34
N GLY A 243 -3.74 -0.72 13.00
CA GLY A 243 -2.75 -1.29 13.91
C GLY A 243 -1.39 -0.66 13.74
N ARG A 244 -0.60 -0.75 14.81
CA ARG A 244 0.72 -0.14 14.88
C ARG A 244 1.75 -1.22 15.15
N TRP A 245 2.89 -1.14 14.47
CA TRP A 245 4.02 -2.03 14.69
C TRP A 245 4.41 -2.06 16.16
N ARG A 246 4.63 -3.27 16.69
CA ARG A 246 5.24 -3.45 18.01
C ARG A 246 6.70 -3.01 17.99
N LYS A 247 7.25 -2.65 19.15
CA LYS A 247 8.63 -2.13 19.23
C LYS A 247 9.70 -3.18 18.91
N ASP A 248 9.41 -4.45 19.16
CA ASP A 248 10.30 -5.60 19.00
C ASP A 248 10.51 -6.02 17.54
N VAL A 249 9.72 -5.48 16.60
CA VAL A 249 9.94 -5.70 15.16
C VAL A 249 11.14 -4.90 14.62
N PHE A 250 11.64 -3.94 15.41
CA PHE A 250 12.73 -3.02 15.05
C PHE A 250 13.96 -3.25 15.92
N ALA A 251 15.04 -3.78 15.33
CA ALA A 251 16.32 -3.99 16.01
C ALA A 251 17.29 -2.82 15.75
N LYS A 252 18.21 -2.56 16.68
CA LYS A 252 19.30 -1.58 16.47
C LYS A 252 20.37 -2.22 15.58
N SER A 253 20.82 -1.54 14.53
CA SER A 253 21.75 -2.11 13.54
C SER A 253 23.07 -2.59 14.17
N ASP A 254 23.61 -1.85 15.15
CA ASP A 254 24.87 -2.21 15.84
C ASP A 254 24.79 -3.53 16.63
N SER A 255 23.60 -3.91 17.08
CA SER A 255 23.40 -5.14 17.86
C SER A 255 23.47 -6.41 17.00
N ILE A 256 23.23 -6.29 15.69
CA ILE A 256 23.29 -7.43 14.76
C ILE A 256 24.75 -7.70 14.34
N ALA A 257 25.56 -6.65 14.16
CA ALA A 257 26.97 -6.81 13.81
C ALA A 257 27.77 -7.55 14.90
N LYS A 258 27.49 -7.27 16.19
CA LYS A 258 28.19 -7.91 17.32
C LYS A 258 27.87 -9.39 17.49
N ASN A 259 26.64 -9.82 17.20
CA ASN A 259 26.24 -11.22 17.31
C ASN A 259 26.80 -12.10 16.18
N ASN A 260 27.03 -11.52 15.00
CA ASN A 260 27.66 -12.24 13.89
C ASN A 260 29.18 -12.36 14.06
N SER A 261 29.83 -11.43 14.77
CA SER A 261 31.27 -11.52 15.08
C SER A 261 31.62 -12.48 16.23
N SER A 262 30.70 -12.73 17.17
CA SER A 262 30.94 -13.69 18.26
C SER A 262 30.73 -15.15 17.84
N SER A 263 30.03 -15.40 16.72
CA SER A 263 29.80 -16.75 16.18
C SER A 263 30.99 -17.31 15.40
N SER A 264 31.98 -16.49 15.04
CA SER A 264 33.15 -16.91 14.24
C SER A 264 34.43 -17.07 15.08
N ALA A 265 34.37 -16.86 16.39
CA ALA A 265 35.53 -16.94 17.28
C ALA A 265 35.73 -18.30 17.96
N ASP A 266 34.78 -19.23 17.86
CA ASP A 266 34.81 -20.54 18.55
C ASP A 266 35.12 -21.73 17.61
N LEU A 267 35.81 -21.50 16.49
CA LEU A 267 36.28 -22.55 15.57
C LEU A 267 37.77 -22.43 15.25
N ASN A 268 38.61 -22.30 16.29
CA ASN A 268 40.05 -22.61 16.21
C ASN A 268 40.50 -23.31 17.49
#